data_AF-A0A969G882-F1
#
_entry.id   AF-A0A969G882-F1
#
_cell.length_a   1.000
_cell.length_b   1.000
_cell.length_c   1.000
_cell.angle_alpha   90.00
_cell.angle_beta   90.00
_cell.angle_gamma   90.00
#
_symmetry.space_group_name_H-M   'P 1'
#
loop_
_entity.id
_entity.type
_entity.pdbx_description
1 polymer ?
#
loop_
_entity_poly.entity_id
_entity_poly.type
_entity_poly.pdbx_seq_one_letter_code
_entity_poly.pdbx_strand_id
1 'polypeptide(L)' 'MKVRASVKKRSTDCKVVRRKGKIYIINKKNPRFKTTSRIVLN' A
#
# COMPACT_ATOMS: atom_id res chain seq x y z
N MET A 1 3.41 -4.92 7.68
CA MET A 1 2.65 -3.93 6.89
C MET A 1 2.66 -2.61 7.66
N LYS A 2 3.07 -1.50 7.05
CA LYS A 2 3.13 -0.19 7.74
C LYS A 2 1.93 0.68 7.33
N VAL A 3 1.20 1.24 8.29
CA VAL A 3 0.07 2.14 8.03
C VAL A 3 0.59 3.56 7.84
N ARG A 4 0.17 4.25 6.77
CA ARG A 4 0.56 5.64 6.50
C ARG A 4 -0.65 6.46 6.05
N ALA A 5 -0.64 7.77 6.30
CA ALA A 5 -1.70 8.66 5.82
C ALA A 5 -1.77 8.64 4.28
N SER A 6 -0.62 8.77 3.62
CA SER A 6 -0.48 8.65 2.16
C SER A 6 0.37 7.43 1.77
N VAL A 7 0.04 6.84 0.63
CA VAL A 7 0.73 5.68 0.06
C VAL A 7 1.45 6.09 -1.23
N LYS A 8 2.74 5.75 -1.34
CA LYS A 8 3.59 6.03 -2.52
C LYS A 8 4.36 4.78 -2.94
N LYS A 9 4.49 4.55 -4.25
CA LYS A 9 5.37 3.51 -4.79
C LYS A 9 6.83 3.90 -4.51
N ARG A 10 7.65 2.96 -4.03
CA ARG A 10 9.08 3.16 -3.75
C ARG A 10 10.00 2.39 -4.68
N SER A 11 9.42 1.50 -5.49
CA SER A 11 10.10 0.61 -6.43
C SER A 11 9.09 0.21 -7.51
N THR A 12 9.58 -0.24 -8.66
CA THR A 12 8.79 -0.69 -9.81
C THR A 12 7.92 -1.91 -9.49
N ASP A 13 8.36 -2.78 -8.58
CA ASP A 13 7.62 -3.97 -8.16
C ASP A 13 6.43 -3.67 -7.21
N CYS A 14 6.29 -2.42 -6.76
CA CYS A 14 5.19 -2.01 -5.89
C CYS A 14 3.88 -1.85 -6.68
N LYS A 15 2.88 -2.66 -6.33
CA LYS A 15 1.54 -2.62 -6.93
C LYS A 15 0.54 -1.96 -5.98
N VAL A 16 -0.31 -1.09 -6.51
CA VAL A 16 -1.41 -0.46 -5.78
C VAL A 16 -2.64 -1.34 -5.92
N VAL A 17 -3.30 -1.66 -4.82
CA VAL A 17 -4.47 -2.54 -4.78
C VAL A 17 -5.51 -1.94 -3.84
N ARG A 18 -6.79 -1.96 -4.22
CA ARG A 18 -7.90 -1.54 -3.37
C ARG A 18 -8.56 -2.76 -2.74
N ARG A 19 -8.74 -2.76 -1.42
CA ARG A 19 -9.41 -3.85 -0.66
C ARG A 19 -10.17 -3.26 0.52
N LYS A 20 -11.40 -3.69 0.79
CA LYS A 20 -12.19 -3.27 1.96
C LYS A 20 -12.20 -1.74 2.18
N GLY A 21 -12.40 -0.96 1.10
CA GLY A 21 -12.41 0.51 1.15
C GLY A 21 -11.04 1.17 1.43
N LYS A 22 -9.92 0.44 1.42
CA LYS A 22 -8.57 0.99 1.67
C LYS A 22 -7.64 0.75 0.49
N ILE A 23 -6.65 1.64 0.33
CA ILE A 23 -5.58 1.48 -0.65
C ILE A 23 -4.39 0.79 0.01
N TYR A 24 -3.88 -0.25 -0.63
CA TYR A 24 -2.69 -0.99 -0.24
C TYR A 24 -1.62 -0.84 -1.31
N ILE A 25 -0.37 -0.73 -0.88
CA ILE A 25 0.80 -0.98 -1.70
C ILE A 25 1.36 -2.33 -1.31
N ILE A 26 1.38 -3.25 -2.27
CA ILE A 26 1.88 -4.61 -2.10
C ILE A 26 3.15 -4.74 -2.94
N ASN A 27 4.21 -5.26 -2.33
CA ASN A 27 5.41 -5.70 -3.04
C ASN A 27 5.65 -7.18 -2.66
N LYS A 28 5.68 -8.05 -3.66
CA LYS A 28 5.87 -9.50 -3.47
C LYS A 28 7.35 -9.88 -3.33
N LYS A 29 8.27 -9.12 -3.95
CA LYS A 29 9.72 -9.36 -3.86
C LYS A 29 10.31 -8.85 -2.55
N ASN A 30 9.90 -7.65 -2.11
CA ASN A 30 10.36 -7.06 -0.86
C ASN A 30 9.17 -6.65 0.05
N PRO A 31 8.82 -7.46 1.06
CA PRO A 31 7.67 -7.20 1.92
C PRO A 31 7.84 -5.96 2.83
N ARG A 32 9.06 -5.42 3.01
CA ARG A 32 9.29 -4.18 3.78
C ARG A 32 8.60 -2.96 3.14
N PHE A 33 8.34 -3.00 1.84
CA PHE A 33 7.63 -1.94 1.13
C PHE A 33 6.11 -2.06 1.21
N LYS A 34 5.55 -3.12 1.82
CA LYS A 34 4.11 -3.26 2.02
C LYS A 34 3.57 -2.17 2.95
N THR A 35 2.67 -1.34 2.43
CA THR A 35 2.09 -0.18 3.12
C THR A 35 0.57 -0.14 2.90
N THR A 36 -0.20 0.33 3.87
CA THR A 36 -1.64 0.59 3.71
C THR A 36 -1.94 2.06 3.96
N SER A 37 -2.95 2.60 3.26
CA SER A 37 -3.52 3.90 3.57
C SER A 37 -4.27 3.81 4.89
N ARG A 38 -4.10 4.83 5.74
CA ARG A 38 -4.92 5.07 6.92
C ARG A 38 -6.31 5.55 6.50
N ILE A 39 -6.36 6.34 5.43
CA ILE A 39 -7.58 6.90 4.88
C ILE A 39 -8.40 5.76 4.26
N VAL A 40 -9.67 5.70 4.66
CA VAL A 40 -10.72 4.89 4.05
C VAL A 40 -11.31 5.71 2.92
N LEU A 41 -11.36 5.14 1.73
CA LEU A 41 -12.14 5.67 0.62
C LEU A 41 -13.57 5.21 0.86
N ASN A 42 -14.47 6.15 1.14
CA ASN A 42 -15.91 5.94 1.05
C ASN A 42 -16.34 5.87 -0.42
#